data_AF-A0A327JNY1-F1
#
_entry.id   AF-A0A327JNY1-F1
#
_cell.length_a   1.000
_cell.length_b   1.000
_cell.length_c   1.000
_cell.angle_alpha   90.00
_cell.angle_beta   90.00
_cell.angle_gamma   90.00
#
_symmetry.space_group_name_H-M   'P 1'
#
loop_
_entity.id
_entity.type
_entity.pdbx_description
1 polymer ?
#
loop_
_entity_poly.entity_id
_entity_poly.type
_entity_poly.pdbx_seq_one_letter_code
_entity_poly.pdbx_strand_id
1 'polypeptide(L)' 'AVNDQRKRAMARKVAAALGGSVRDKTIAVLGLTFKPNTDDMRDAPSIPLVTAFNDMGAKVRAYDPAG' A
#
# COMPACT_ATOMS: atom_id res chain seq x y z
N ALA A 1 12.51 -11.53 -2.43
CA ALA A 1 13.65 -10.86 -1.77
C ALA A 1 13.81 -9.37 -2.17
N VAL A 2 14.05 -9.01 -3.44
CA VAL A 2 14.20 -7.58 -3.85
C VAL A 2 12.87 -6.81 -3.89
N ASN A 3 11.78 -7.48 -4.27
CA ASN A 3 10.46 -6.86 -4.40
C ASN A 3 9.94 -6.34 -3.05
N ASP A 4 10.14 -7.11 -1.98
CA ASP A 4 9.65 -6.80 -0.64
C ASP A 4 10.41 -5.62 0.00
N GLN A 5 11.71 -5.53 -0.25
CA GLN A 5 12.54 -4.41 0.22
C GLN A 5 12.17 -3.09 -0.45
N ARG A 6 11.93 -3.09 -1.77
CA ARG A 6 11.51 -1.89 -2.52
C ARG A 6 10.12 -1.41 -2.08
N LYS A 7 9.19 -2.34 -1.84
CA LYS A 7 7.81 -2.01 -1.43
C LYS A 7 7.75 -1.45 0.00
N ARG A 8 8.50 -2.00 0.95
CA ARG A 8 8.66 -1.41 2.30
C ARG A 8 9.32 -0.03 2.26
N ALA A 9 10.21 0.23 1.31
CA ALA A 9 10.80 1.55 1.15
C ALA A 9 9.76 2.61 0.74
N MET A 10 8.72 2.24 -0.02
CA MET A 10 7.65 3.15 -0.40
C MET A 10 6.80 3.59 0.79
N ALA A 11 6.37 2.65 1.63
CA ALA A 11 5.62 2.96 2.85
C ALA A 11 6.42 3.88 3.80
N ARG A 12 7.74 3.64 3.92
CA ARG A 12 8.64 4.51 4.68
C ARG A 12 8.75 5.93 4.11
N LYS A 13 8.80 6.08 2.78
CA LYS A 13 8.81 7.41 2.14
C LYS A 13 7.53 8.18 2.43
N VAL A 14 6.37 7.51 2.34
CA VAL A 14 5.08 8.12 2.68
C VAL A 14 5.03 8.53 4.15
N ALA A 15 5.51 7.68 5.06
CA ALA A 15 5.59 8.03 6.47
C ALA A 15 6.52 9.21 6.75
N ALA A 16 7.68 9.27 6.10
CA ALA A 16 8.60 10.40 6.21
C ALA A 16 7.93 11.71 5.72
N ALA A 17 7.20 11.66 4.61
CA ALA A 17 6.45 12.80 4.09
C ALA A 17 5.31 13.26 5.03
N LEU A 18 4.78 12.35 5.88
CA LEU A 18 3.71 12.62 6.84
C LEU A 18 4.21 12.95 8.26
N GLY A 19 5.50 13.30 8.41
CA GLY A 19 6.09 13.67 9.70
C GLY A 19 6.68 12.49 10.49
N GLY A 20 7.04 11.42 9.80
CA GLY A 20 7.70 10.24 10.37
C GLY A 20 6.76 9.17 10.93
N SER A 21 5.46 9.43 11.03
CA SER A 21 4.47 8.47 11.53
C SER A 21 3.16 8.51 10.74
N VAL A 22 2.59 7.34 10.51
CA VAL A 22 1.27 7.14 9.90
C VAL A 22 0.26 6.50 10.84
N ARG A 23 0.64 6.29 12.10
CA ARG A 23 -0.26 5.72 13.10
C ARG A 23 -1.52 6.56 13.24
N ASP A 24 -2.67 5.89 13.26
CA ASP A 24 -4.03 6.44 13.30
C ASP A 24 -4.44 7.32 12.12
N LYS A 25 -3.55 7.53 11.13
CA LYS A 25 -3.88 8.24 9.89
C LYS A 25 -4.64 7.31 8.95
N THR A 26 -5.57 7.88 8.19
CA THR A 26 -6.24 7.15 7.11
C THR A 26 -5.49 7.36 5.80
N ILE A 27 -5.06 6.27 5.16
CA ILE A 27 -4.35 6.29 3.87
C ILE A 27 -5.26 5.69 2.81
N ALA A 28 -5.52 6.46 1.75
CA ALA A 28 -6.23 5.97 0.58
C ALA A 28 -5.27 5.27 -0.39
N VAL A 29 -5.61 4.06 -0.84
CA VAL A 29 -4.89 3.32 -1.89
C VAL A 29 -5.81 3.21 -3.09
N LEU A 30 -5.45 3.90 -4.18
CA LEU A 30 -6.24 3.92 -5.41
C LEU A 30 -5.54 3.02 -6.45
N GLY A 31 -6.21 1.94 -6.87
CA GLY A 31 -5.66 0.88 -7.71
C GLY A 31 -5.04 -0.24 -6.87
N LEU A 32 -5.74 -1.37 -6.81
CA LEU A 32 -5.32 -2.57 -6.07
C LEU A 32 -4.73 -3.64 -6.99
N THR A 33 -5.05 -3.62 -8.28
CA THR A 33 -4.77 -4.70 -9.22
C THR A 33 -3.40 -4.56 -9.89
N PHE A 34 -2.82 -5.69 -10.31
CA PHE A 34 -1.48 -5.73 -10.94
C PHE A 34 -1.46 -5.14 -12.36
N LYS A 35 -2.60 -5.14 -13.05
CA LYS A 35 -2.82 -4.58 -14.38
C LYS A 35 -4.23 -3.96 -14.45
N PRO A 36 -4.46 -2.93 -15.27
CA PRO A 36 -5.81 -2.49 -15.57
C PRO A 36 -6.63 -3.63 -16.20
N ASN A 37 -7.91 -3.79 -15.80
CA ASN A 37 -8.87 -4.79 -16.25
C ASN A 37 -8.63 -6.25 -15.79
N THR A 38 -8.11 -6.46 -14.58
CA THR A 38 -8.11 -7.78 -13.95
C THR A 38 -8.35 -7.64 -12.45
N ASP A 39 -9.15 -8.54 -11.88
CA ASP A 39 -9.42 -8.68 -10.45
C ASP A 39 -8.34 -9.50 -9.71
N ASP A 40 -7.28 -9.93 -10.42
CA ASP A 40 -6.26 -10.81 -9.84
C ASP A 40 -5.37 -10.05 -8.84
N MET A 41 -5.67 -10.27 -7.56
CA MET A 41 -4.93 -9.70 -6.44
C MET A 41 -3.74 -10.55 -6.00
N ARG A 42 -3.56 -11.79 -6.48
CA ARG A 42 -2.65 -12.77 -5.84
C ARG A 42 -1.20 -12.32 -5.72
N ASP A 43 -0.72 -11.57 -6.71
CA ASP A 43 0.62 -10.97 -6.73
C ASP A 43 0.59 -9.44 -6.81
N ALA A 44 -0.52 -8.83 -6.41
CA ALA A 44 -0.72 -7.41 -6.54
C ALA A 44 0.34 -6.61 -5.75
N PRO A 45 0.89 -5.53 -6.34
CA PRO A 45 1.89 -4.70 -5.68
C PRO A 45 1.31 -3.90 -4.52
N SER A 46 -0.02 -3.78 -4.47
CA SER A 46 -0.79 -3.16 -3.40
C SER A 46 -0.73 -3.97 -2.10
N ILE A 47 -0.72 -5.31 -2.14
CA ILE A 47 -0.77 -6.15 -0.93
C ILE A 47 0.35 -5.81 0.06
N PRO A 48 1.65 -5.84 -0.33
CA PRO A 48 2.72 -5.54 0.62
C PRO A 48 2.73 -4.08 1.09
N LEU A 49 2.17 -3.16 0.30
CA LEU A 49 2.05 -1.75 0.66
C LEU A 49 0.97 -1.55 1.74
N VAL A 50 -0.19 -2.18 1.54
CA VAL A 50 -1.29 -2.20 2.51
C VAL A 50 -0.83 -2.86 3.82
N THR A 51 -0.15 -4.02 3.74
CA THR A 51 0.44 -4.68 4.92
C THR A 51 1.39 -3.74 5.66
N ALA A 52 2.32 -3.09 4.94
CA ALA A 52 3.28 -2.18 5.58
C ALA A 52 2.60 -0.99 6.26
N PHE A 53 1.56 -0.40 5.67
CA PHE A 53 0.81 0.67 6.32
C PHE A 53 0.05 0.19 7.56
N ASN A 54 -0.53 -1.00 7.50
CA ASN A 54 -1.24 -1.60 8.63
C ASN A 54 -0.27 -1.92 9.79
N ASP A 55 0.91 -2.47 9.48
CA ASP A 55 1.99 -2.73 10.44
C ASP A 55 2.47 -1.43 11.13
N MET A 56 2.41 -0.30 10.41
CA MET A 56 2.75 1.04 10.93
C MET A 56 1.59 1.70 11.70
N GLY A 57 0.44 1.01 11.83
CA GLY A 57 -0.74 1.48 12.55
C GLY A 57 -1.62 2.46 11.77
N ALA A 58 -1.46 2.56 10.45
CA ALA A 58 -2.35 3.35 9.61
C ALA A 58 -3.64 2.58 9.31
N LYS A 59 -4.73 3.33 9.07
CA LYS A 59 -6.00 2.78 8.58
C LYS A 59 -6.01 2.88 7.07
N VAL A 60 -6.01 1.75 6.38
CA VAL A 60 -6.01 1.75 4.90
C VAL A 60 -7.44 1.72 4.36
N ARG A 61 -7.76 2.62 3.43
CA ARG A 61 -8.97 2.56 2.60
C ARG A 61 -8.56 2.36 1.17
N ALA A 62 -8.93 1.24 0.58
CA ALA A 62 -8.58 0.95 -0.79
C ALA A 62 -9.79 1.07 -1.73
N TYR A 63 -9.53 1.52 -2.95
CA TYR A 63 -10.52 1.56 -4.02
C TYR A 63 -9.84 1.17 -5.33
N ASP A 64 -10.44 0.25 -6.07
CA ASP A 64 -10.02 -0.11 -7.42
C ASP A 64 -11.24 -0.02 -8.35
N PRO A 65 -11.26 0.94 -9.31
CA PRO A 65 -12.39 1.10 -10.22
C PRO A 65 -12.46 0.02 -11.31
N ALA A 66 -11.43 -0.82 -11.47
CA ALA A 66 -11.31 -1.75 -12.61
C ALA A 66 -11.10 -3.23 -12.21
N GLY A 67 -11.32 -3.56 -10.93
CA GLY A 67 -11.58 -4.94 -10.51
C GLY A 67 -12.96 -5.41 -10.96
#